data_AF-A0A519Y4R7-F1
#
_entry.id   AF-A0A519Y4R7-F1
#
_cell.length_a   1.000
_cell.length_b   1.000
_cell.length_c   1.000
_cell.angle_alpha   90.00
_cell.angle_beta   90.00
_cell.angle_gamma   90.00
#
_symmetry.space_group_name_H-M   'P 1'
#
loop_
_entity.id
_entity.type
_entity.pdbx_description
1 polymer ?
#
loop_
_entity_poly.entity_id
_entity_poly.type
_entity_poly.pdbx_seq_one_letter_code
_entity_poly.pdbx_strand_id
1 'polypeptide(L)'
;MNLIKQLSSFLVVAVLLTACTSLRVASDFDKDADFKSYKTYNFYEKGLEKLEVNGLDKKRLMTAVDVEMQAKGFTKAAKPDLFVNLSVVKRERTDVYDNGFYGGPWGFRGGWGWGPYWGGGMRSFDRYQEG
;
A
#
# COMPACT_ATOMS: atom_id res chain seq x y z
N MET A 1 18.46 43.13 5.17
CA MET A 1 18.98 41.77 5.51
C MET A 1 18.05 40.94 6.39
N ASN A 2 17.36 41.52 7.38
CA ASN A 2 16.51 40.73 8.30
C ASN A 2 15.19 40.27 7.66
N LEU A 3 14.58 41.07 6.77
CA LEU A 3 13.34 40.71 6.07
C LEU A 3 13.49 39.46 5.18
N ILE A 4 14.61 39.37 4.44
CA ILE A 4 14.92 38.24 3.56
C ILE A 4 15.21 36.97 4.37
N LYS A 5 15.85 37.10 5.54
CA LYS A 5 16.06 35.98 6.47
C LYS A 5 14.74 35.47 7.07
N GLN A 6 13.81 36.37 7.40
CA GLN A 6 12.49 35.98 7.90
C GLN A 6 11.62 35.33 6.82
N LEU A 7 11.64 35.85 5.59
CA LEU A 7 10.96 35.23 4.45
C LEU A 7 11.52 33.83 4.13
N SER A 8 12.85 33.67 4.16
CA SER A 8 13.49 32.37 3.98
C SER A 8 13.13 31.37 5.08
N SER A 9 13.13 31.81 6.34
CA SER A 9 12.70 30.96 7.47
C SER A 9 11.23 30.54 7.35
N PHE A 10 10.35 31.45 6.91
CA PHE A 10 8.93 31.16 6.72
C PHE A 10 8.69 30.17 5.57
N LEU A 11 9.45 30.30 4.48
CA LEU A 11 9.41 29.37 3.35
C LEU A 11 9.82 27.95 3.75
N VAL A 12 10.88 27.81 4.55
CA VAL A 12 11.33 26.50 5.05
C VAL A 12 10.25 25.83 5.91
N VAL A 13 9.62 26.58 6.81
CA VAL A 13 8.51 26.06 7.63
C VAL A 13 7.32 25.68 6.76
N ALA A 14 6.98 26.47 5.75
CA ALA A 14 5.88 26.17 4.82
C ALA A 14 6.11 24.88 4.02
N VAL A 15 7.34 24.64 3.56
CA VAL A 15 7.69 23.40 2.83
C VAL A 15 7.61 22.17 3.74
N LEU A 16 8.07 22.29 4.99
CA LEU A 16 8.01 21.20 5.96
C LEU A 16 6.57 20.76 6.29
N LEU A 17 5.60 21.68 6.22
CA LEU A 17 4.19 21.37 6.47
C LEU A 17 3.54 20.53 5.34
N THR A 18 4.10 20.53 4.13
CA THR A 18 3.56 19.76 2.98
C THR A 18 4.02 18.30 2.93
N ALA A 19 4.94 17.89 3.79
CA ALA A 19 5.53 16.54 3.75
C ALA A 19 4.61 15.43 4.29
N CYS A 20 3.43 15.75 4.83
CA CYS A 20 2.53 14.76 5.39
C CYS A 20 1.77 14.02 4.28
N THR A 21 2.13 12.77 4.03
CA THR A 21 1.33 11.86 3.19
C THR A 21 0.28 11.17 4.05
N SER A 22 -0.99 11.24 3.65
CA SER A 22 -2.10 10.58 4.35
C SER A 22 -2.42 9.24 3.70
N LEU A 23 -2.68 8.23 4.53
CA LEU A 23 -3.22 6.95 4.07
C LEU A 23 -4.72 7.11 3.81
N ARG A 24 -5.19 6.58 2.68
CA ARG A 24 -6.62 6.54 2.38
C ARG A 24 -7.27 5.38 3.14
N VAL A 25 -8.23 5.69 4.00
CA VAL A 25 -9.00 4.71 4.77
C VAL A 25 -10.48 4.89 4.43
N ALA A 26 -11.17 3.79 4.16
CA ALA A 26 -12.61 3.74 3.97
C ALA A 26 -13.21 2.73 4.96
N SER A 27 -14.33 3.09 5.58
CA SER A 27 -15.05 2.26 6.54
C SER A 27 -16.53 2.20 6.17
N ASP A 28 -17.10 1.01 6.17
CA ASP A 28 -18.53 0.77 5.96
C ASP A 28 -19.05 -0.14 7.08
N PHE A 29 -20.31 0.03 7.48
CA PHE A 29 -20.95 -0.71 8.56
C PHE A 29 -22.47 -0.81 8.38
N ASP A 30 -23.04 -1.86 8.95
CA ASP A 30 -24.49 -2.07 8.98
C ASP A 30 -25.15 -1.14 10.01
N LYS A 31 -26.15 -0.35 9.57
CA LYS A 31 -26.85 0.62 10.43
C LYS A 31 -27.95 -0.01 11.27
N ASP A 32 -28.45 -1.19 10.86
CA ASP A 32 -29.52 -1.89 11.56
C ASP A 32 -28.97 -2.82 12.66
N ALA A 33 -27.66 -3.09 12.64
CA ALA A 33 -26.97 -3.90 13.64
C ALA A 33 -26.72 -3.11 14.95
N ASP A 34 -27.15 -3.65 16.09
CA ASP A 34 -26.85 -3.08 17.40
C ASP A 34 -25.49 -3.57 17.92
N PHE A 35 -24.45 -2.79 17.64
CA PHE A 35 -23.09 -3.09 18.11
C PHE A 35 -22.90 -3.00 19.63
N LYS A 36 -23.84 -2.39 20.38
CA LYS A 36 -23.76 -2.33 21.85
C LYS A 36 -24.10 -3.65 22.52
N SER A 37 -24.80 -4.53 21.80
CA SER A 37 -25.16 -5.86 22.28
C SER A 37 -23.95 -6.80 22.38
N TYR A 38 -22.93 -6.58 21.55
CA TYR A 38 -21.72 -7.38 21.50
C TYR A 38 -20.68 -6.88 22.51
N LYS A 39 -20.07 -7.78 23.27
CA LYS A 39 -19.07 -7.42 24.30
C LYS A 39 -17.75 -8.15 24.14
N THR A 40 -17.78 -9.29 23.46
CA THR A 40 -16.62 -10.15 23.28
C THR A 40 -16.21 -10.28 21.82
N TYR A 41 -14.89 -10.34 21.59
CA TYR A 41 -14.34 -10.55 20.25
C TYR A 41 -13.25 -11.61 20.25
N ASN A 42 -13.01 -12.20 19.08
CA ASN A 42 -11.78 -12.94 18.80
C ASN A 42 -11.43 -12.86 17.32
N PHE A 43 -10.21 -13.23 16.98
CA PHE A 43 -9.81 -13.30 15.57
C PHE A 43 -10.39 -14.55 14.90
N TYR A 44 -10.76 -14.40 13.63
CA TYR A 44 -11.17 -15.52 12.81
C TYR A 44 -9.95 -16.33 12.34
N GLU A 45 -9.72 -17.48 12.97
CA GLU A 45 -8.50 -18.30 12.77
C GLU A 45 -8.27 -18.66 11.29
N LYS A 46 -9.30 -19.15 10.58
CA LYS A 46 -9.23 -19.47 9.15
C LYS A 46 -8.90 -18.25 8.27
N GLY A 47 -9.26 -17.05 8.73
CA GLY A 47 -8.91 -15.80 8.06
C GLY A 47 -7.43 -15.45 8.24
N LEU A 48 -6.92 -15.63 9.46
CA LEU A 48 -5.51 -15.42 9.77
C LEU A 48 -4.56 -16.41 9.08
N GLU A 49 -5.03 -17.60 8.73
CA GLU A 49 -4.27 -18.58 7.93
C GLU A 49 -4.08 -18.12 6.48
N LYS A 50 -5.08 -17.46 5.90
CA LYS A 50 -5.03 -16.91 4.54
C LYS A 50 -4.27 -15.58 4.44
N LEU A 51 -3.82 -15.04 5.57
CA LEU A 51 -3.09 -13.79 5.62
C LEU A 51 -1.65 -14.02 5.15
N GLU A 52 -1.38 -13.79 3.86
CA GLU A 52 -0.07 -13.93 3.23
C GLU A 52 0.91 -12.80 3.61
N VAL A 53 1.19 -12.65 4.90
CA VAL A 53 2.13 -11.65 5.43
C VAL A 53 3.22 -12.31 6.28
N ASN A 54 4.35 -11.63 6.45
CA ASN A 54 5.43 -12.13 7.31
C ASN A 54 4.93 -12.26 8.76
N GLY A 55 5.47 -13.20 9.53
CA GLY A 55 5.07 -13.44 10.92
C GLY A 55 5.21 -12.21 11.82
N LEU A 56 6.20 -11.34 11.55
CA LEU A 56 6.37 -10.07 12.26
C LEU A 56 5.19 -9.12 12.01
N ASP A 57 4.77 -8.97 10.75
CA ASP A 57 3.68 -8.07 10.38
C ASP A 57 2.32 -8.63 10.78
N LYS A 58 2.16 -9.96 10.73
CA LYS A 58 0.99 -10.64 11.31
C LYS A 58 0.84 -10.29 12.79
N LYS A 59 1.92 -10.36 13.58
CA LYS A 59 1.90 -9.99 14.99
C LYS A 59 1.55 -8.51 15.18
N ARG A 60 2.14 -7.61 14.39
CA ARG A 60 1.86 -6.16 14.47
C ARG A 60 0.40 -5.83 14.16
N LEU A 61 -0.16 -6.40 13.10
CA LEU A 61 -1.57 -6.20 12.72
C LEU A 61 -2.50 -6.72 13.81
N MET A 62 -2.25 -7.93 14.33
CA MET A 62 -3.04 -8.50 15.42
C MET A 62 -2.97 -7.62 16.67
N THR A 63 -1.77 -7.16 17.06
CA THR A 63 -1.61 -6.28 18.24
C THR A 63 -2.30 -4.93 18.03
N ALA A 64 -2.18 -4.30 16.86
CA ALA A 64 -2.83 -3.02 16.59
C ALA A 64 -4.36 -3.12 16.72
N VAL A 65 -4.95 -4.18 16.16
CA VAL A 65 -6.39 -4.44 16.26
C VAL A 65 -6.79 -4.76 17.70
N ASP A 66 -5.97 -5.52 18.43
CA ASP A 66 -6.23 -5.87 19.84
C ASP A 66 -6.29 -4.61 20.72
N VAL A 67 -5.36 -3.67 20.52
CA VAL A 67 -5.32 -2.38 21.24
C VAL A 67 -6.56 -1.55 20.93
N GLU A 68 -6.95 -1.43 19.66
CA GLU A 68 -8.13 -0.65 19.26
C GLU A 68 -9.44 -1.27 19.77
N MET A 69 -9.56 -2.59 19.75
CA MET A 69 -10.75 -3.29 20.28
C MET A 69 -10.87 -3.13 21.79
N GLN A 70 -9.77 -3.23 22.52
CA GLN A 70 -9.74 -2.98 23.96
C GLN A 70 -10.03 -1.50 24.29
N ALA A 71 -9.49 -0.56 23.51
CA ALA A 71 -9.78 0.87 23.66
C ALA A 71 -11.27 1.18 23.45
N LYS A 72 -11.97 0.40 22.61
CA LYS A 72 -13.42 0.46 22.41
C LYS A 72 -14.24 -0.27 23.48
N GLY A 73 -13.59 -0.91 24.46
CA GLY A 73 -14.23 -1.58 25.59
C GLY A 73 -14.63 -3.04 25.35
N PHE A 74 -14.20 -3.66 24.24
CA PHE A 74 -14.42 -5.08 24.00
C PHE A 74 -13.40 -5.94 24.76
N THR A 75 -13.80 -7.18 25.08
CA THR A 75 -12.94 -8.15 25.76
C THR A 75 -12.69 -9.38 24.88
N LYS A 76 -11.49 -9.95 24.97
CA LYS A 76 -11.14 -11.12 24.17
C LYS A 76 -11.69 -12.39 24.81
N ALA A 77 -12.40 -13.22 24.04
CA ALA A 77 -12.99 -14.46 24.54
C ALA A 77 -12.80 -15.63 23.57
N ALA A 78 -12.68 -16.86 24.08
CA ALA A 78 -12.55 -18.06 23.25
C ALA A 78 -13.82 -18.36 22.43
N LYS A 79 -15.00 -18.03 22.99
CA LYS A 79 -16.30 -18.07 22.32
C LYS A 79 -16.83 -16.64 22.23
N PRO A 80 -16.46 -15.88 21.17
CA PRO A 80 -16.81 -14.47 21.08
C PRO A 80 -18.19 -14.24 20.45
N ASP A 81 -18.72 -13.04 20.65
CA ASP A 81 -19.90 -12.54 19.93
C ASP A 81 -19.52 -12.00 18.55
N LEU A 82 -18.28 -11.49 18.41
CA LEU A 82 -17.75 -10.92 17.17
C LEU A 82 -16.46 -11.60 16.72
N PHE A 83 -16.38 -11.87 15.42
CA PHE A 83 -15.15 -12.34 14.79
C PHE A 83 -14.49 -11.22 13.98
N VAL A 84 -13.21 -10.99 14.20
CA VAL A 84 -12.40 -10.05 13.41
C VAL A 84 -11.61 -10.83 12.38
N ASN A 85 -11.88 -10.57 11.10
CA ASN A 85 -11.12 -11.12 9.98
C ASN A 85 -10.15 -10.07 9.43
N LEU A 86 -8.87 -10.44 9.34
CA LEU A 86 -7.83 -9.61 8.73
C LEU A 86 -7.49 -10.18 7.36
N SER A 87 -7.44 -9.32 6.35
CA SER A 87 -7.09 -9.71 4.99
C SER A 87 -6.22 -8.63 4.37
N VAL A 88 -5.11 -9.05 3.79
CA VAL A 88 -4.15 -8.18 3.09
C VAL A 88 -4.09 -8.65 1.65
N VAL A 89 -4.27 -7.72 0.73
CA VAL A 89 -4.22 -8.00 -0.71
C VAL A 89 -2.88 -7.48 -1.23
N LYS A 90 -2.02 -8.40 -1.67
CA LYS A 90 -0.80 -8.06 -2.40
C LYS A 90 -1.09 -8.12 -3.89
N ARG A 91 -0.67 -7.10 -4.63
CA ARG A 91 -0.71 -7.10 -6.09
C ARG A 91 0.72 -7.08 -6.62
N GLU A 92 1.08 -8.14 -7.32
CA GLU A 92 2.29 -8.11 -8.14
C GLU A 92 2.05 -7.23 -9.35
N ARG A 93 2.81 -6.14 -9.45
CA ARG A 93 2.95 -5.38 -10.69
C ARG A 93 4.24 -5.82 -11.36
N THR A 94 4.13 -6.14 -12.64
CA THR A 94 5.28 -6.33 -13.51
C THR A 94 5.22 -5.21 -14.54
N ASP A 95 6.12 -4.25 -14.42
CA ASP A 95 6.33 -3.26 -15.45
C ASP A 95 7.25 -3.86 -16.51
N VAL A 96 6.74 -3.93 -17.73
CA VAL A 96 7.49 -4.39 -18.89
C VAL A 96 7.96 -3.16 -19.64
N TYR A 97 9.24 -2.88 -19.55
CA TYR A 97 9.88 -1.86 -20.35
C TYR A 97 10.40 -2.52 -21.62
N ASP A 98 9.62 -2.40 -22.69
CA ASP A 98 10.09 -2.73 -24.03
C ASP A 98 10.95 -1.56 -24.51
N ASN A 99 12.28 -1.65 -24.34
CA ASN A 99 13.22 -0.76 -25.02
C ASN A 99 13.37 -1.17 -26.49
N GLY A 100 12.25 -1.51 -27.13
CA GLY A 100 12.11 -1.65 -28.55
C GLY A 100 12.21 -0.26 -29.15
N PHE A 101 13.33 -0.01 -29.81
CA PHE A 101 13.53 1.10 -30.74
C PHE A 101 12.30 1.21 -31.66
N TYR A 102 11.39 2.12 -31.32
CA TYR A 102 10.10 2.29 -31.98
C TYR A 102 10.33 2.89 -33.37
N GLY A 103 10.37 2.02 -34.38
CA GLY A 103 10.07 2.38 -35.76
C GLY A 103 8.59 2.71 -35.87
N GLY A 104 8.24 3.99 -35.67
CA GLY A 104 6.89 4.50 -35.90
C GLY A 104 6.51 4.52 -37.39
N PRO A 105 5.23 4.77 -37.74
CA PRO A 105 4.71 4.71 -39.12
C PRO A 105 5.34 5.70 -40.11
N TRP A 106 6.16 6.63 -39.62
CA TRP A 106 6.89 7.64 -40.40
C TRP A 106 8.38 7.77 -39.97
N GLY A 107 8.94 6.72 -39.35
CA GLY A 107 10.31 6.71 -38.83
C GLY A 107 11.37 6.60 -39.92
N PHE A 108 11.89 7.75 -40.36
CA PHE A 108 12.90 7.89 -41.38
C PHE A 108 14.19 7.09 -41.05
N ARG A 109 14.55 6.23 -41.98
CA ARG A 109 15.81 5.52 -42.17
C ARG A 109 17.01 6.48 -42.14
N GLY A 110 18.02 6.22 -41.31
CA GLY A 110 19.31 6.91 -41.46
C GLY A 110 20.27 6.80 -40.28
N GLY A 111 20.99 5.68 -40.17
CA GLY A 111 22.14 5.55 -39.29
C GLY A 111 22.88 4.25 -39.56
N TRP A 112 24.05 4.36 -40.19
CA TRP A 112 24.89 3.24 -40.63
C TRP A 112 25.21 2.29 -39.47
N GLY A 113 24.72 1.04 -39.52
CA GLY A 113 24.97 0.07 -38.44
C GLY A 113 24.49 -1.34 -38.77
N TRP A 114 25.37 -2.13 -39.38
CA TRP A 114 25.52 -3.59 -39.32
C TRP A 114 24.32 -4.48 -38.90
N GLY A 115 23.64 -5.04 -39.90
CA GLY A 115 23.19 -6.45 -39.92
C GLY A 115 21.84 -6.83 -39.26
N PRO A 116 21.08 -7.81 -39.80
CA PRO A 116 19.74 -8.19 -39.31
C PRO A 116 19.71 -8.85 -37.93
N TYR A 117 20.87 -9.02 -37.28
CA TYR A 117 21.06 -9.83 -36.09
C TYR A 117 21.45 -9.03 -34.83
N TRP A 118 21.58 -7.71 -34.93
CA TRP A 118 22.12 -6.84 -33.87
C TRP A 118 21.11 -5.90 -33.21
N GLY A 119 19.83 -6.03 -33.53
CA GLY A 119 18.75 -5.15 -33.05
C GLY A 119 17.75 -5.86 -32.14
N GLY A 120 18.18 -6.80 -31.30
CA GLY A 120 17.30 -7.44 -30.33
C GLY A 120 16.87 -6.42 -29.28
N GLY A 121 15.64 -5.92 -29.37
CA GLY A 121 15.06 -5.04 -28.37
C GLY A 121 15.19 -5.66 -26.97
N MET A 122 15.90 -4.97 -26.09
CA MET A 122 16.04 -5.40 -24.70
C MET A 122 14.72 -5.14 -23.98
N ARG A 123 14.07 -6.21 -23.52
CA ARG A 123 12.94 -6.10 -22.59
C ARG A 123 13.48 -6.20 -21.17
N SER A 124 13.33 -5.13 -20.39
CA SER A 124 13.56 -5.17 -18.95
C SER A 124 12.23 -5.34 -18.23
N PHE A 125 12.22 -6.19 -17.22
CA PHE A 125 11.05 -6.48 -16.40
C PHE A 125 11.36 -6.03 -14.97
N ASP A 126 10.58 -5.08 -14.46
CA ASP A 126 10.63 -4.70 -13.05
C ASP A 126 9.40 -5.29 -12.36
N ARG A 127 9.62 -6.21 -11.42
CA ARG A 127 8.54 -6.81 -10.62
C ARG A 127 8.62 -6.30 -9.19
N TYR A 128 7.55 -5.66 -8.73
CA TYR A 128 7.42 -5.20 -7.35
C TYR A 128 6.01 -5.49 -6.81
N GLN A 129 5.92 -5.58 -5.48
CA GLN A 129 4.69 -5.87 -4.76
C GLN A 129 4.07 -4.53 -4.31
N GLU A 130 2.83 -4.27 -4.71
CA GLU A 130 2.04 -3.14 -4.22
C GLU A 130 0.87 -3.66 -3.37
N GLY A 131 0.67 -3.10 -2.17
CA GLY A 131 -0.42 -3.48 -1.27
C GLY A 131 -0.10 -3.23 0.20
#